data_AF-A0A0R0KJI6-F1
#
_entry.id   AF-A0A0R0KJI6-F1
#
_cell.length_a   1.000
_cell.length_b   1.000
_cell.length_c   1.000
_cell.angle_alpha   90.00
_cell.angle_beta   90.00
_cell.angle_gamma   90.00
#
_symmetry.space_group_name_H-M   'P 1'
#
loop_
_entity.id
_entity.type
_entity.pdbx_description
1 polymer ?
#
loop_
_entity_poly.entity_id
_entity_poly.type
_entity_poly.pdbx_seq_one_letter_code
_entity_poly.pdbx_strand_id
1 'polypeptide(L)'
;MALPAQTSEVDAWEAVLRQTKVAVDTNADPNAWALGVTSTLRSSAVTLPSVELAYRLVSFFFWDNHCATAWKLLHTAMSLNLLPSSLLMALLSATVVPSRQLYPTAYRLYMELLKQLDDMLARDFSSLYYEK
;
A
#
# COMPACT_ATOMS: atom_id res chain seq x y z
N MET A 1 -14.32 -8.53 36.53
CA MET A 1 -13.56 -8.99 35.35
C MET A 1 -13.28 -7.75 34.52
N ALA A 2 -12.10 -7.14 34.66
CA ALA A 2 -11.75 -5.92 33.93
C ALA A 2 -11.37 -6.32 32.50
N LEU A 3 -12.15 -5.85 31.50
CA LEU A 3 -11.78 -5.99 30.09
C LEU A 3 -10.48 -5.19 29.85
N PRO A 4 -9.42 -5.82 29.33
CA PRO A 4 -8.23 -5.08 28.92
C PRO A 4 -8.56 -4.29 27.66
N ALA A 5 -8.58 -2.97 27.83
CA ALA A 5 -8.15 -1.95 26.90
C ALA A 5 -8.60 -2.11 25.43
N GLN A 6 -9.71 -1.47 25.11
CA GLN A 6 -9.99 -0.92 23.78
C GLN A 6 -9.06 0.28 23.45
N THR A 7 -7.77 0.23 23.80
CA THR A 7 -6.70 1.05 23.18
C THR A 7 -6.40 0.47 21.79
N SER A 8 -7.50 0.31 21.06
CA SER A 8 -7.86 -0.78 20.17
C SER A 8 -7.79 -0.23 18.76
N GLU A 9 -6.95 -0.82 17.94
CA GLU A 9 -6.87 -0.61 16.49
C GLU A 9 -6.46 0.81 16.01
N VAL A 10 -7.05 1.88 16.52
CA VAL A 10 -6.74 3.29 16.20
C VAL A 10 -5.26 3.60 16.46
N ASP A 11 -4.73 3.19 17.63
CA ASP A 11 -3.31 3.39 17.96
C ASP A 11 -2.38 2.63 17.01
N ALA A 12 -2.81 1.46 16.51
CA ALA A 12 -2.05 0.68 15.56
C ALA A 12 -1.99 1.37 14.19
N TRP A 13 -3.11 1.93 13.73
CA TRP A 13 -3.17 2.65 12.47
C TRP A 13 -2.37 3.95 12.52
N GLU A 14 -2.41 4.69 13.62
CA GLU A 14 -1.54 5.86 13.83
C GLU A 14 -0.07 5.47 13.82
N ALA A 15 0.29 4.34 14.44
CA ALA A 15 1.65 3.81 14.38
C ALA A 15 2.09 3.45 12.95
N VAL A 16 1.22 2.80 12.17
CA VAL A 16 1.47 2.46 10.76
C VAL A 16 1.64 3.72 9.90
N LEU A 17 0.77 4.72 10.07
CA LEU A 17 0.86 5.99 9.35
C LEU A 17 2.13 6.74 9.71
N ARG A 18 2.51 6.77 10.99
CA ARG A 18 3.78 7.37 11.43
C ARG A 18 4.98 6.62 10.85
N GLN A 19 4.96 5.30 10.85
CA GLN A 19 6.04 4.47 10.29
C GLN A 19 6.16 4.67 8.77
N THR A 20 5.03 4.81 8.09
CA THR A 20 4.98 5.12 6.65
C THR A 20 5.51 6.51 6.36
N LYS A 21 5.12 7.52 7.15
CA LYS A 21 5.64 8.88 7.03
C LYS A 21 7.17 8.92 7.19
N VAL A 22 7.69 8.31 8.25
CA VAL A 22 9.14 8.21 8.49
C VAL A 22 9.82 7.49 7.32
N ALA A 23 9.26 6.39 6.84
CA ALA A 23 9.84 5.64 5.72
C ALA A 23 9.90 6.46 4.41
N VAL A 24 8.89 7.29 4.16
CA VAL A 24 8.89 8.23 3.03
C VAL A 24 9.96 9.30 3.23
N ASP A 25 10.01 9.94 4.40
CA ASP A 25 10.93 11.04 4.70
C ASP A 25 12.40 10.60 4.69
N THR A 26 12.70 9.40 5.18
CA THR A 26 14.07 8.86 5.24
C THR A 26 14.46 8.04 4.02
N ASN A 27 13.57 7.91 3.02
CA ASN A 27 13.75 7.01 1.88
C ASN A 27 14.18 5.59 2.30
N ALA A 28 13.45 5.05 3.28
CA ALA A 28 13.76 3.75 3.88
C ALA A 28 13.60 2.59 2.88
N ASP A 29 14.25 1.47 3.19
CA ASP A 29 14.08 0.24 2.40
C ASP A 29 12.60 -0.21 2.43
N PRO A 30 11.95 -0.40 1.26
CA PRO A 30 10.54 -0.76 1.20
C PRO A 30 10.21 -2.10 1.86
N ASN A 31 11.11 -3.08 1.84
CA ASN A 31 10.89 -4.37 2.47
C ASN A 31 11.02 -4.27 3.99
N ALA A 32 11.98 -3.49 4.48
CA ALA A 32 12.10 -3.19 5.91
C ALA A 32 10.86 -2.46 6.44
N TRP A 33 10.34 -1.48 5.70
CA TRP A 33 9.07 -0.83 6.02
C TRP A 33 7.91 -1.84 6.04
N ALA A 34 7.79 -2.69 5.01
CA ALA A 34 6.73 -3.68 4.91
C ALA A 34 6.75 -4.68 6.09
N LEU A 35 7.94 -5.13 6.51
CA LEU A 35 8.11 -5.98 7.69
C LEU A 35 7.65 -5.26 8.96
N GLY A 36 8.03 -3.99 9.12
CA GLY A 36 7.62 -3.16 10.26
C GLY A 36 6.10 -2.97 10.33
N VAL A 37 5.46 -2.60 9.21
CA VAL A 37 3.99 -2.46 9.14
C VAL A 37 3.32 -3.80 9.42
N THR A 38 3.81 -4.89 8.84
CA THR A 38 3.27 -6.24 9.07
C THR A 38 3.36 -6.63 10.54
N SER A 39 4.48 -6.36 11.21
CA SER A 39 4.64 -6.64 12.64
C SER A 39 3.66 -5.86 13.51
N THR A 40 3.45 -4.56 13.20
CA THR A 40 2.53 -3.67 13.92
C THR A 40 1.06 -4.08 13.73
N LEU A 41 0.71 -4.49 12.52
CA LEU A 41 -0.64 -4.99 12.21
C LEU A 41 -0.90 -6.34 12.86
N ARG A 42 0.08 -7.25 12.82
CA ARG A 42 -0.03 -8.57 13.43
C ARG A 42 -0.11 -8.49 14.96
N SER A 43 0.63 -7.59 15.60
CA SER A 43 0.51 -7.36 17.05
C SER A 43 -0.86 -6.81 17.45
N SER A 44 -1.55 -6.18 16.51
CA SER A 44 -2.88 -5.59 16.69
C SER A 44 -4.01 -6.52 16.21
N ALA A 45 -3.70 -7.79 15.94
CA ALA A 45 -4.61 -8.81 15.43
C ALA A 45 -5.32 -8.46 14.10
N VAL A 46 -4.74 -7.57 13.29
CA VAL A 46 -5.26 -7.24 11.96
C VAL A 46 -4.83 -8.31 10.96
N THR A 47 -5.81 -8.88 10.24
CA THR A 47 -5.56 -9.87 9.19
C THR A 47 -5.06 -9.22 7.91
N LEU A 48 -4.15 -9.90 7.22
CA LEU A 48 -3.59 -9.49 5.94
C LEU A 48 -4.04 -10.48 4.85
N PRO A 49 -4.39 -10.02 3.64
CA PRO A 49 -4.39 -8.61 3.18
C PRO A 49 -5.48 -7.75 3.82
N SER A 50 -5.13 -6.52 4.21
CA SER A 50 -6.06 -5.59 4.87
C SER A 50 -6.61 -4.55 3.90
N VAL A 51 -7.94 -4.46 3.83
CA VAL A 51 -8.68 -3.43 3.07
C VAL A 51 -8.45 -2.04 3.68
N GLU A 52 -8.47 -1.95 5.01
CA GLU A 52 -8.29 -0.70 5.75
C GLU A 52 -6.90 -0.10 5.52
N LEU A 53 -5.87 -0.94 5.42
CA LEU A 53 -4.52 -0.50 5.05
C LEU A 53 -4.50 0.16 3.67
N ALA A 54 -5.22 -0.38 2.68
CA ALA A 54 -5.28 0.20 1.34
C ALA A 54 -5.91 1.61 1.37
N TYR A 55 -7.04 1.78 2.05
CA TYR A 55 -7.68 3.08 2.20
C TYR A 55 -6.75 4.10 2.87
N ARG A 56 -6.14 3.73 3.99
CA ARG A 56 -5.25 4.62 4.75
C ARG A 56 -4.01 5.03 3.96
N LEU A 57 -3.39 4.10 3.24
CA LEU A 57 -2.23 4.41 2.40
C LEU A 57 -2.60 5.35 1.25
N VAL A 58 -3.71 5.09 0.53
CA VAL A 58 -4.14 5.99 -0.57
C VAL A 58 -4.46 7.38 -0.04
N SER A 59 -5.17 7.47 1.09
CA SER A 59 -5.44 8.74 1.76
C SER A 59 -4.16 9.42 2.27
N PHE A 60 -3.13 8.68 2.68
CA PHE A 60 -1.87 9.29 3.10
C PHE A 60 -1.05 9.83 1.91
N PHE A 61 -0.99 9.09 0.80
CA PHE A 61 -0.14 9.44 -0.33
C PHE A 61 -0.73 10.50 -1.26
N PHE A 62 -2.05 10.55 -1.42
CA PHE A 62 -2.66 11.39 -2.45
C PHE A 62 -2.72 12.89 -2.12
N TRP A 63 -2.75 13.27 -0.83
CA TRP A 63 -2.92 14.68 -0.46
C TRP A 63 -1.61 15.47 -0.41
N ASP A 64 -0.49 14.85 -0.01
CA ASP A 64 0.78 15.57 0.20
C ASP A 64 2.04 14.90 -0.36
N ASN A 65 1.97 13.63 -0.80
CA ASN A 65 3.18 12.84 -1.07
C ASN A 65 3.17 12.23 -2.48
N HIS A 66 3.36 13.09 -3.49
CA HIS A 66 3.70 12.69 -4.86
C HIS A 66 5.13 12.15 -5.02
N CYS A 67 5.74 11.73 -3.92
CA CYS A 67 7.13 11.30 -3.83
C CYS A 67 7.30 9.89 -4.41
N ALA A 68 8.31 9.68 -5.25
CA ALA A 68 8.59 8.37 -5.83
C ALA A 68 8.76 7.25 -4.76
N THR A 69 9.24 7.61 -3.57
CA THR A 69 9.38 6.69 -2.43
C THR A 69 8.03 6.13 -1.97
N ALA A 70 6.99 6.97 -1.86
CA ALA A 70 5.65 6.53 -1.50
C ALA A 70 5.12 5.45 -2.46
N TRP A 71 5.31 5.67 -3.76
CA TRP A 71 4.92 4.73 -4.81
C TRP A 71 5.71 3.42 -4.75
N LYS A 72 6.98 3.46 -4.36
CA LYS A 72 7.77 2.25 -4.10
C LYS A 72 7.23 1.46 -2.91
N LEU A 73 6.84 2.13 -1.82
CA LEU A 73 6.22 1.46 -0.67
C LEU A 73 4.90 0.79 -1.06
N LEU A 74 4.05 1.48 -1.83
CA LEU A 74 2.81 0.94 -2.39
C LEU A 74 3.07 -0.30 -3.24
N HIS A 75 4.04 -0.23 -4.15
CA HIS A 75 4.44 -1.36 -4.99
C HIS A 75 4.87 -2.55 -4.14
N THR A 76 5.74 -2.34 -3.14
CA THR A 76 6.17 -3.41 -2.24
C THR A 76 5.03 -4.00 -1.42
N ALA A 77 4.09 -3.17 -0.94
CA ALA A 77 2.91 -3.64 -0.23
C ALA A 77 2.01 -4.54 -1.10
N MET A 78 1.88 -4.21 -2.39
CA MET A 78 1.19 -5.07 -3.36
C MET A 78 1.96 -6.36 -3.62
N SER A 79 3.27 -6.28 -3.91
CA SER A 79 4.09 -7.46 -4.21
C SER A 79 4.13 -8.46 -3.04
N LEU A 80 4.01 -7.96 -1.80
CA LEU A 80 3.98 -8.79 -0.59
C LEU A 80 2.57 -9.18 -0.13
N ASN A 81 1.53 -8.90 -0.93
CA ASN A 81 0.12 -9.20 -0.61
C ASN A 81 -0.32 -8.66 0.77
N LEU A 82 0.20 -7.49 1.18
CA LEU A 82 -0.23 -6.84 2.43
C LEU A 82 -1.62 -6.21 2.32
N LEU A 83 -2.03 -5.92 1.09
CA LEU A 83 -3.29 -5.28 0.76
C LEU A 83 -3.85 -5.89 -0.53
N PRO A 84 -5.17 -5.83 -0.76
CA PRO A 84 -5.74 -6.30 -2.01
C PRO A 84 -5.32 -5.35 -3.15
N SER A 85 -4.51 -5.85 -4.09
CA SER A 85 -3.98 -5.07 -5.21
C SER A 85 -5.09 -4.48 -6.08
N SER A 86 -6.15 -5.26 -6.36
CA SER A 86 -7.32 -4.80 -7.11
C SER A 86 -8.03 -3.61 -6.45
N LEU A 87 -8.17 -3.63 -5.13
CA LEU A 87 -8.77 -2.54 -4.36
C LEU A 87 -7.88 -1.29 -4.43
N LEU A 88 -6.58 -1.44 -4.24
CA LEU A 88 -5.65 -0.32 -4.30
C LEU A 88 -5.71 0.37 -5.66
N MET A 89 -5.78 -0.42 -6.74
CA MET A 89 -5.92 0.13 -8.10
C MET A 89 -7.25 0.85 -8.29
N ALA A 90 -8.36 0.29 -7.81
CA ALA A 90 -9.65 0.97 -7.86
C ALA A 90 -9.59 2.32 -7.15
N LEU A 91 -9.01 2.37 -5.94
CA LEU A 91 -8.88 3.60 -5.15
C LEU A 91 -7.96 4.63 -5.82
N LEU A 92 -6.78 4.21 -6.29
CA LEU A 92 -5.86 5.10 -7.01
C LEU A 92 -6.45 5.60 -8.33
N SER A 93 -7.19 4.76 -9.06
CA SER A 93 -7.85 5.17 -10.30
C SER A 93 -8.88 6.27 -10.05
N ALA A 94 -9.66 6.14 -8.97
CA ALA A 94 -10.70 7.09 -8.60
C ALA A 94 -10.13 8.45 -8.16
N THR A 95 -8.90 8.51 -7.65
CA THR A 95 -8.26 9.75 -7.18
C THR A 95 -7.31 10.36 -8.23
N VAL A 96 -6.46 9.55 -8.85
CA VAL A 96 -5.38 9.99 -9.74
C VAL A 96 -5.89 10.33 -11.14
N VAL A 97 -6.83 9.56 -11.70
CA VAL A 97 -7.31 9.78 -13.08
C VAL A 97 -8.05 11.12 -13.23
N PRO A 98 -8.93 11.54 -12.31
CA PRO A 98 -9.54 12.87 -12.37
C PRO A 98 -8.51 13.99 -12.22
N SER A 99 -7.49 13.79 -11.39
CA SER A 99 -6.49 14.82 -11.05
C SER A 99 -5.28 14.83 -11.97
N ARG A 100 -5.32 14.12 -13.11
CA ARG A 100 -4.20 13.92 -14.04
C ARG A 100 -3.56 15.21 -14.56
N GLN A 101 -4.35 16.28 -14.71
CA GLN A 101 -3.84 17.57 -15.18
C GLN A 101 -3.17 18.39 -14.05
N LEU A 102 -3.64 18.23 -12.81
CA LEU A 102 -3.08 18.91 -11.65
C LEU A 102 -1.78 18.24 -11.18
N TYR A 103 -1.73 16.91 -11.24
CA TYR A 103 -0.61 16.11 -10.74
C TYR A 103 -0.09 15.13 -11.81
N PRO A 104 0.57 15.63 -12.88
CA PRO A 104 1.05 14.79 -13.98
C PRO A 104 2.09 13.75 -13.52
N THR A 105 2.91 14.09 -12.51
CA THR A 105 3.87 13.14 -11.93
C THR A 105 3.18 11.97 -11.24
N ALA A 106 2.10 12.23 -10.49
CA ALA A 106 1.33 11.18 -9.83
C ALA A 106 0.68 10.24 -10.86
N TYR A 107 0.14 10.82 -11.94
CA TYR A 107 -0.42 10.05 -13.04
C TYR A 107 0.64 9.18 -13.74
N ARG A 108 1.86 9.70 -13.94
CA ARG A 108 2.95 8.90 -14.51
C ARG A 108 3.32 7.71 -13.61
N LEU A 109 3.48 7.95 -12.32
CA LEU A 109 3.80 6.89 -11.35
C LEU A 109 2.67 5.85 -11.26
N TYR A 110 1.40 6.28 -11.32
CA TYR A 110 0.24 5.40 -11.43
C TYR A 110 0.30 4.50 -12.68
N MET A 111 0.66 5.07 -13.83
CA MET A 111 0.81 4.31 -15.07
C MET A 111 1.98 3.32 -15.05
N GLU A 112 3.08 3.68 -14.38
CA GLU A 112 4.19 2.74 -14.14
C GLU A 112 3.74 1.58 -13.24
N LEU A 113 3.01 1.87 -12.17
CA LEU A 113 2.48 0.88 -11.24
C LEU A 113 1.45 -0.05 -11.91
N LEU A 114 0.60 0.48 -12.81
CA LEU A 114 -0.30 -0.29 -13.67
C LEU A 114 0.46 -1.29 -14.56
N LYS A 115 1.53 -0.84 -15.23
CA LYS A 115 2.33 -1.70 -16.11
C LYS A 115 2.95 -2.86 -15.33
N GLN A 116 3.49 -2.58 -14.14
CA GLN A 116 4.07 -3.63 -13.30
C GLN A 116 3.02 -4.64 -12.81
N LEU A 117 1.79 -4.19 -12.55
CA LEU A 117 0.70 -5.09 -12.19
C LEU A 117 0.27 -5.98 -13.37
N ASP A 118 0.20 -5.41 -14.57
CA ASP A 118 -0.06 -6.19 -15.79
C ASP A 118 1.02 -7.26 -16.00
N ASP A 119 2.29 -6.90 -15.83
CA ASP A 119 3.42 -7.86 -15.87
C ASP A 119 3.35 -8.92 -14.75
N MET A 120 2.82 -8.55 -13.57
CA MET A 120 2.62 -9.49 -12.46
C MET A 120 1.50 -10.48 -12.76
N LEU A 121 0.35 -9.96 -13.22
CA LEU A 121 -0.80 -10.77 -13.61
C LEU A 121 -0.45 -11.67 -14.79
N ALA A 122 0.23 -11.16 -15.81
CA ALA A 122 0.68 -11.93 -16.96
C ALA A 122 1.60 -13.09 -16.55
N ARG A 123 2.45 -12.90 -15.52
CA ARG A 123 3.27 -13.98 -14.95
C ARG A 123 2.42 -15.03 -14.22
N ASP A 124 1.46 -14.60 -13.41
CA ASP A 124 0.58 -15.53 -12.70
C ASP A 124 -0.24 -16.36 -13.69
N PHE A 125 -0.84 -15.73 -14.69
CA PHE A 125 -1.59 -16.41 -15.74
C PHE A 125 -0.70 -17.30 -16.61
N SER A 126 0.48 -16.84 -17.03
CA SER A 126 1.37 -17.69 -17.84
C SER A 126 1.90 -18.90 -17.07
N SER A 127 2.19 -18.79 -15.77
CA SER A 127 2.62 -19.93 -14.96
C SER A 127 1.59 -21.07 -14.93
N LEU A 128 0.29 -20.71 -14.87
CA LEU A 128 -0.84 -21.65 -14.88
C LEU A 128 -1.02 -22.39 -16.21
N TYR A 129 -0.49 -21.86 -17.32
CA TYR A 129 -0.62 -22.47 -18.64
C TYR A 129 0.59 -23.33 -19.08
N TYR A 130 1.70 -23.30 -18.35
CA TYR A 130 2.91 -24.08 -18.69
C TYR A 130 3.19 -25.29 -17.77
N GLU A 131 2.36 -25.55 -16.74
CA GLU A 131 2.33 -26.86 -16.08
C GLU A 131 1.44 -27.83 -16.88
N LYS A 132 2.00 -28.45 -17.92
CA LYS A 132 1.45 -29.64 -18.58
C LYS A 132 2.56 -30.60 -18.99
#